data_AF-A0AA43QI59-F1
#
_entry.id   AF-A0AA43QI59-F1
#
_cell.length_a   1.000
_cell.length_b   1.000
_cell.length_c   1.000
_cell.angle_alpha   90.00
_cell.angle_beta   90.00
_cell.angle_gamma   90.00
#
_symmetry.space_group_name_H-M   'P 1'
#
loop_
_entity.id
_entity.type
_entity.pdbx_description
1 polymer ?
#
loop_
_entity_poly.entity_id
_entity_poly.type
_entity_poly.pdbx_seq_one_letter_code
_entity_poly.pdbx_strand_id
1 'polypeptide(L)'
;MVSLLEENPKEPNANALAMLLANLSKHPAMERLITLEREKPVASLPTQTKHTITQLIDIYNLGASFNPAADLDHLGYVFADLAKYPAFLTHFTTPPPTSPLDPLTTFLPMTTHPSPLRRLGTALLLRNLVLSPTSDPLYLIQPAHSILPPVLLPLCSADQANISEEEMEQLPEECQYLPPEHKQEQDVKVVGLLVEVLYLLAARGGGQGRKAMRESGVYVAVREVHLEYAEREGEGAEGVRGWCEKVVDLLMGEEGGGKGVGQGGKGEGDVDGGKVIGELEEENDEDDEIVPIF
;
A
#
# COMPACT_ATOMS: atom_id res chain seq x y z
N MET A 1 23.86 0.76 -10.76
CA MET A 1 22.41 0.94 -10.97
C MET A 1 21.83 1.96 -10.02
N VAL A 2 21.72 1.70 -8.71
CA VAL A 2 21.08 2.64 -7.76
C VAL A 2 21.77 4.02 -7.74
N SER A 3 23.11 4.05 -7.75
CA SER A 3 23.87 5.30 -7.89
C SER A 3 23.58 6.05 -9.21
N LEU A 4 23.25 5.37 -10.32
CA LEU A 4 22.83 6.04 -11.55
C LEU A 4 21.47 6.72 -11.39
N LEU A 5 20.55 6.11 -10.65
CA LEU A 5 19.25 6.72 -10.33
C LEU A 5 19.41 7.93 -9.39
N GLU A 6 20.34 7.87 -8.45
CA GLU A 6 20.55 8.93 -7.45
C GLU A 6 21.36 10.13 -7.98
N GLU A 7 22.40 9.88 -8.77
CA GLU A 7 23.40 10.91 -9.11
C GLU A 7 23.21 11.50 -10.50
N ASN A 8 22.40 10.89 -11.37
CA ASN A 8 22.13 11.38 -12.72
C ASN A 8 20.66 11.74 -12.91
N PRO A 9 20.24 12.97 -12.57
CA PRO A 9 18.89 13.48 -12.82
C PRO A 9 18.52 13.59 -14.31
N LYS A 10 19.41 13.22 -15.23
CA LYS A 10 19.19 13.22 -16.68
C LYS A 10 19.38 11.84 -17.29
N GLU A 11 19.40 10.78 -16.48
CA GLU A 11 19.52 9.41 -16.99
C GLU A 11 18.28 9.07 -17.84
N PRO A 12 18.43 8.88 -19.17
CA PRO A 12 17.27 8.64 -20.04
C PRO A 12 16.60 7.29 -19.78
N ASN A 13 17.32 6.31 -19.21
CA ASN A 13 16.78 4.99 -18.92
C ASN A 13 16.27 4.85 -17.48
N ALA A 14 16.05 5.97 -16.77
CA ALA A 14 15.75 5.93 -15.33
C ALA A 14 14.47 5.13 -15.01
N ASN A 15 13.43 5.19 -15.85
CA ASN A 15 12.24 4.34 -15.70
C ASN A 15 12.58 2.84 -15.83
N ALA A 16 13.39 2.44 -16.82
CA ALA A 16 13.81 1.05 -16.99
C ALA A 16 14.67 0.55 -15.82
N LEU A 17 15.53 1.43 -15.27
CA LEU A 17 16.30 1.13 -14.06
C LEU A 17 15.40 0.98 -12.83
N ALA A 18 14.37 1.82 -12.67
CA ALA A 18 13.39 1.70 -11.59
C ALA A 18 12.59 0.39 -11.71
N MET A 19 12.18 0.00 -12.91
CA MET A 19 11.52 -1.28 -13.19
C MET A 19 12.42 -2.48 -12.85
N LEU A 20 13.69 -2.43 -13.28
CA LEU A 20 14.66 -3.47 -12.95
C LEU A 20 14.87 -3.56 -11.44
N LEU A 21 14.97 -2.41 -10.76
CA LEU A 21 15.12 -2.36 -9.31
C LEU A 21 13.90 -2.97 -8.59
N ALA A 22 12.68 -2.70 -9.05
CA ALA A 22 11.44 -3.28 -8.54
C ALA A 22 11.37 -4.81 -8.73
N ASN A 23 11.98 -5.35 -9.78
CA ASN A 23 12.10 -6.81 -9.92
C ASN A 23 13.16 -7.39 -9.00
N LEU A 24 14.28 -6.70 -8.82
CA LEU A 24 15.35 -7.14 -7.95
C LEU A 24 14.93 -7.08 -6.46
N SER A 25 14.13 -6.10 -6.03
CA SER A 25 13.71 -5.91 -4.63
C SER A 25 12.99 -7.11 -4.01
N LYS A 26 12.40 -7.96 -4.85
CA LYS A 26 11.80 -9.23 -4.44
C LYS A 26 12.83 -10.16 -3.80
N HIS A 27 14.08 -10.14 -4.27
CA HIS A 27 15.14 -11.03 -3.81
C HIS A 27 15.68 -10.61 -2.41
N PRO A 28 15.91 -11.56 -1.47
CA PRO A 28 16.35 -11.26 -0.10
C PRO A 28 17.62 -10.39 -0.01
N ALA A 29 18.56 -10.58 -0.93
CA ALA A 29 19.80 -9.79 -0.98
C ALA A 29 19.57 -8.28 -1.13
N MET A 30 18.37 -7.82 -1.52
CA MET A 30 18.04 -6.41 -1.65
C MET A 30 17.70 -5.73 -0.32
N GLU A 31 17.54 -6.48 0.78
CA GLU A 31 17.44 -5.92 2.13
C GLU A 31 18.62 -4.97 2.43
N ARG A 32 19.80 -5.24 1.85
CA ARG A 32 21.00 -4.40 1.96
C ARG A 32 20.77 -2.93 1.56
N LEU A 33 19.76 -2.62 0.74
CA LEU A 33 19.45 -1.24 0.36
C LEU A 33 19.01 -0.39 1.54
N ILE A 34 18.39 -0.99 2.55
CA ILE A 34 17.85 -0.30 3.73
C ILE A 34 18.99 0.34 4.53
N THR A 35 20.12 -0.35 4.64
CA THR A 35 21.30 0.10 5.41
C THR A 35 22.41 0.68 4.53
N LEU A 36 22.21 0.75 3.21
CA LEU A 36 23.23 1.24 2.29
C LEU A 36 23.41 2.75 2.45
N GLU A 37 24.65 3.18 2.61
CA GLU A 37 25.03 4.58 2.67
C GLU A 37 25.93 4.98 1.50
N ARG A 38 25.81 6.24 1.08
CA ARG A 38 26.70 6.89 0.12
C ARG A 38 27.81 7.65 0.85
N GLU A 39 28.93 7.87 0.18
CA GLU A 39 30.02 8.67 0.73
C GLU A 39 29.55 10.10 1.08
N LYS A 40 28.68 10.66 0.21
CA LYS A 40 28.12 12.00 0.34
C LYS A 40 26.62 12.00 0.00
N PRO A 41 25.83 12.89 0.62
CA PRO A 41 24.47 13.15 0.18
C PRO A 41 24.41 13.65 -1.26
N VAL A 42 23.32 13.34 -1.95
CA VAL A 42 23.03 13.94 -3.26
C VAL A 42 22.49 15.36 -3.04
N ALA A 43 23.25 16.35 -3.50
CA ALA A 43 22.98 17.75 -3.23
C ALA A 43 21.62 18.25 -3.73
N SER A 44 21.03 17.61 -4.75
CA SER A 44 19.73 17.97 -5.31
C SER A 44 18.52 17.40 -4.55
N LEU A 45 18.73 16.55 -3.53
CA LEU A 45 17.64 15.89 -2.81
C LEU A 45 17.31 16.59 -1.48
N PRO A 46 16.04 16.76 -1.11
CA PRO A 46 15.63 17.57 0.03
C PRO A 46 16.15 17.07 1.38
N THR A 47 16.26 15.75 1.60
CA THR A 47 16.66 15.22 2.92
C THR A 47 18.14 15.35 3.23
N GLN A 48 18.99 15.60 2.22
CA GLN A 48 20.45 15.74 2.37
C GLN A 48 21.09 14.63 3.22
N THR A 49 20.58 13.40 3.06
CA THR A 49 21.02 12.20 3.80
C THR A 49 22.01 11.36 3.01
N LYS A 50 22.79 10.53 3.70
CA LYS A 50 23.64 9.49 3.06
C LYS A 50 22.89 8.17 2.83
N HIS A 51 21.75 7.96 3.49
CA HIS A 51 21.00 6.71 3.40
C HIS A 51 20.33 6.58 2.03
N THR A 52 20.74 5.57 1.27
CA THR A 52 20.22 5.30 -0.08
C THR A 52 18.70 5.17 -0.09
N ILE A 53 18.11 4.50 0.91
CA ILE A 53 16.66 4.29 0.91
C ILE A 53 15.89 5.61 1.03
N THR A 54 16.34 6.54 1.86
CA THR A 54 15.74 7.87 2.00
C THR A 54 15.97 8.71 0.74
N GLN A 55 17.14 8.61 0.10
CA GLN A 55 17.39 9.26 -1.19
C GLN A 55 16.44 8.73 -2.27
N LEU A 56 16.18 7.42 -2.32
CA LEU A 56 15.20 6.85 -3.24
C LEU A 56 13.77 7.34 -2.96
N ILE A 57 13.40 7.55 -1.69
CA ILE A 57 12.10 8.13 -1.32
C ILE A 57 12.00 9.58 -1.81
N ASP A 58 13.04 10.39 -1.65
CA ASP A 58 13.09 11.75 -2.20
C ASP A 58 12.92 11.76 -3.71
N ILE A 59 13.65 10.89 -4.40
CA ILE A 59 13.58 10.74 -5.85
C ILE A 59 12.19 10.31 -6.30
N TYR A 60 11.58 9.34 -5.60
CA TYR A 60 10.21 8.93 -5.84
C TYR A 60 9.25 10.10 -5.67
N ASN A 61 9.33 10.85 -4.57
CA ASN A 61 8.46 11.98 -4.30
C ASN A 61 8.60 13.11 -5.33
N LEU A 62 9.82 13.36 -5.82
CA LEU A 62 10.08 14.36 -6.86
C LEU A 62 9.66 13.92 -8.27
N GLY A 63 9.80 12.62 -8.59
CA GLY A 63 9.46 12.04 -9.88
C GLY A 63 10.07 12.82 -11.06
N ALA A 64 9.21 13.28 -11.98
CA ALA A 64 9.61 14.07 -13.15
C ALA A 64 10.29 15.41 -12.80
N SER A 65 10.08 15.94 -11.58
CA SER A 65 10.77 17.15 -11.10
C SER A 65 12.25 16.88 -10.80
N PHE A 66 12.58 15.64 -10.45
CA PHE A 66 13.97 15.20 -10.32
C PHE A 66 14.55 14.83 -11.68
N ASN A 67 13.88 13.96 -12.44
CA ASN A 67 14.33 13.56 -13.78
C ASN A 67 13.27 13.88 -14.85
N PRO A 68 13.46 14.90 -15.70
CA PRO A 68 12.48 15.27 -16.73
C PRO A 68 12.18 14.19 -17.78
N ALA A 69 13.01 13.15 -17.87
CA ALA A 69 12.83 12.02 -18.78
C ALA A 69 12.15 10.80 -18.12
N ALA A 70 11.78 10.86 -16.83
CA ALA A 70 11.28 9.73 -16.09
C ALA A 70 10.29 10.11 -14.97
N ASP A 71 9.20 9.35 -14.83
CA ASP A 71 8.22 9.48 -13.74
C ASP A 71 8.67 8.78 -12.44
N LEU A 72 9.51 7.74 -12.57
CA LEU A 72 10.06 6.94 -11.48
C LEU A 72 9.01 6.20 -10.64
N ASP A 73 7.82 5.97 -11.20
CA ASP A 73 6.67 5.43 -10.47
C ASP A 73 6.89 4.00 -9.95
N HIS A 74 7.68 3.20 -10.69
CA HIS A 74 8.02 1.83 -10.30
C HIS A 74 8.82 1.72 -9.01
N LEU A 75 9.41 2.82 -8.51
CA LEU A 75 10.02 2.84 -7.17
C LEU A 75 9.00 2.52 -6.07
N GLY A 76 7.70 2.82 -6.29
CA GLY A 76 6.63 2.41 -5.37
C GLY A 76 6.65 0.91 -5.05
N TYR A 77 6.93 0.06 -6.05
CA TYR A 77 7.03 -1.39 -5.86
C TYR A 77 8.29 -1.82 -5.12
N VAL A 78 9.40 -1.07 -5.26
CA VAL A 78 10.62 -1.30 -4.48
C VAL A 78 10.30 -1.14 -2.99
N PHE A 79 9.61 -0.08 -2.62
CA PHE A 79 9.28 0.17 -1.21
C PHE A 79 8.24 -0.82 -0.68
N ALA A 80 7.25 -1.19 -1.49
CA ALA A 80 6.31 -2.24 -1.13
C ALA A 80 7.01 -3.59 -0.85
N ASP A 81 7.97 -3.98 -1.70
CA ASP A 81 8.76 -5.21 -1.51
C ASP A 81 9.68 -5.13 -0.28
N LEU A 82 10.23 -3.95 0.01
CA LEU A 82 11.06 -3.73 1.20
C LEU A 82 10.24 -3.66 2.49
N ALA A 83 8.95 -3.30 2.42
CA ALA A 83 8.03 -3.23 3.56
C ALA A 83 7.71 -4.58 4.23
N LYS A 84 8.31 -5.68 3.76
CA LYS A 84 8.34 -6.96 4.48
C LYS A 84 9.44 -7.05 5.53
N TYR A 85 10.46 -6.19 5.47
CA TYR A 85 11.59 -6.20 6.40
C TYR A 85 11.35 -5.23 7.56
N PRO A 86 11.48 -5.69 8.82
CA PRO A 86 11.33 -4.82 9.99
C PRO A 86 12.24 -3.59 9.96
N ALA A 87 13.48 -3.72 9.46
CA ALA A 87 14.42 -2.61 9.37
C ALA A 87 13.91 -1.48 8.46
N PHE A 88 13.24 -1.81 7.34
CA PHE A 88 12.61 -0.81 6.48
C PHE A 88 11.45 -0.14 7.20
N LEU A 89 10.58 -0.93 7.85
CA LEU A 89 9.40 -0.39 8.54
C LEU A 89 9.80 0.54 9.68
N THR A 90 10.83 0.21 10.47
CA THR A 90 11.37 1.11 11.50
C THR A 90 11.87 2.41 10.89
N HIS A 91 12.61 2.36 9.78
CA HIS A 91 13.03 3.57 9.07
C HIS A 91 11.82 4.41 8.58
N PHE A 92 10.77 3.73 8.13
CA PHE A 92 9.60 4.32 7.52
C PHE A 92 8.64 4.97 8.53
N THR A 93 8.45 4.35 9.71
CA THR A 93 7.51 4.83 10.75
C THR A 93 8.20 5.57 11.90
N THR A 94 9.52 5.57 11.96
CA THR A 94 10.26 6.22 13.06
C THR A 94 11.45 6.99 12.49
N PRO A 95 11.20 8.01 11.65
CA PRO A 95 12.26 8.85 11.14
C PRO A 95 12.98 9.59 12.28
N PRO A 96 14.28 9.89 12.14
CA PRO A 96 15.00 10.72 13.11
C PRO A 96 14.32 12.08 13.28
N PRO A 97 14.29 12.67 14.49
CA PRO A 97 13.70 14.00 14.71
C PRO A 97 14.33 15.13 13.87
N THR A 98 15.54 14.92 13.37
CA THR A 98 16.26 15.84 12.49
C THR A 98 15.92 15.66 11.02
N SER A 99 15.13 14.65 10.66
CA SER A 99 14.70 14.42 9.29
C SER A 99 13.74 15.52 8.87
N PRO A 100 13.97 16.20 7.74
CA PRO A 100 13.07 17.25 7.26
C PRO A 100 11.75 16.67 6.70
N LEU A 101 11.68 15.35 6.51
CA LEU A 101 10.53 14.64 5.96
C LEU A 101 10.23 13.40 6.80
N ASP A 102 8.95 13.10 6.99
CA ASP A 102 8.48 11.83 7.52
C ASP A 102 8.10 10.91 6.35
N PRO A 103 8.82 9.78 6.16
CA PRO A 103 8.57 8.86 5.06
C PRO A 103 7.11 8.42 4.97
N LEU A 104 6.47 8.05 6.07
CA LEU A 104 5.08 7.56 6.03
C LEU A 104 4.16 8.63 5.46
N THR A 105 4.18 9.83 6.04
CA THR A 105 3.28 10.91 5.62
C THR A 105 3.54 11.38 4.19
N THR A 106 4.77 11.26 3.68
CA THR A 106 5.06 11.58 2.27
C THR A 106 4.44 10.60 1.27
N PHE A 107 4.19 9.35 1.68
CA PHE A 107 3.53 8.35 0.83
C PHE A 107 2.00 8.44 0.86
N LEU A 108 1.41 8.96 1.93
CA LEU A 108 -0.05 8.97 2.11
C LEU A 108 -0.79 9.69 0.96
N PRO A 109 -0.36 10.86 0.45
CA PRO A 109 -1.00 11.49 -0.71
C PRO A 109 -0.93 10.66 -2.00
N MET A 110 -0.07 9.64 -2.06
CA MET A 110 0.08 8.82 -3.26
C MET A 110 -1.09 7.85 -3.47
N THR A 111 -1.98 7.67 -2.49
CA THR A 111 -3.19 6.85 -2.64
C THR A 111 -4.20 7.44 -3.64
N THR A 112 -4.13 8.74 -3.90
CA THR A 112 -4.98 9.45 -4.88
C THR A 112 -4.17 10.05 -6.05
N HIS A 113 -2.91 9.64 -6.21
CA HIS A 113 -2.04 10.17 -7.25
C HIS A 113 -2.55 9.83 -8.67
N PRO A 114 -2.37 10.73 -9.68
CA PRO A 114 -2.81 10.48 -11.05
C PRO A 114 -2.27 9.17 -11.67
N SER A 115 -1.02 8.83 -11.34
CA SER A 115 -0.40 7.57 -11.79
C SER A 115 -0.99 6.34 -11.07
N PRO A 116 -1.54 5.35 -11.80
CA PRO A 116 -2.05 4.12 -11.21
C PRO A 116 -0.94 3.27 -10.57
N LEU A 117 0.29 3.34 -11.11
CA LEU A 117 1.43 2.60 -10.57
C LEU A 117 1.77 3.07 -9.15
N ARG A 118 1.69 4.38 -8.90
CA ARG A 118 1.91 4.95 -7.56
C ARG A 118 0.82 4.55 -6.59
N ARG A 119 -0.44 4.62 -7.00
CA ARG A 119 -1.57 4.21 -6.16
C ARG A 119 -1.46 2.73 -5.76
N LEU A 120 -1.17 1.86 -6.72
CA LEU A 120 -0.95 0.43 -6.47
C LEU A 120 0.28 0.16 -5.59
N GLY A 121 1.41 0.83 -5.85
CA GLY A 121 2.62 0.72 -5.04
C GLY A 121 2.38 1.12 -3.58
N THR A 122 1.68 2.24 -3.36
CA THR A 122 1.32 2.71 -2.02
C THR A 122 0.33 1.78 -1.33
N ALA A 123 -0.69 1.28 -2.02
CA ALA A 123 -1.65 0.33 -1.45
C ALA A 123 -0.94 -0.96 -0.99
N LEU A 124 -0.02 -1.50 -1.80
CA LEU A 124 0.80 -2.66 -1.43
C LEU A 124 1.72 -2.37 -0.22
N LEU A 125 2.35 -1.19 -0.19
CA LEU A 125 3.18 -0.77 0.92
C LEU A 125 2.38 -0.67 2.22
N LEU A 126 1.22 0.00 2.20
CA LEU A 126 0.36 0.14 3.38
C LEU A 126 -0.15 -1.22 3.87
N ARG A 127 -0.52 -2.12 2.96
CA ARG A 127 -0.91 -3.49 3.28
C ARG A 127 0.22 -4.23 4.01
N ASN A 128 1.46 -4.15 3.51
CA ASN A 128 2.61 -4.78 4.15
C ASN A 128 2.97 -4.13 5.49
N LEU A 129 2.86 -2.80 5.59
CA LEU A 129 3.02 -2.05 6.83
C LEU A 129 2.05 -2.53 7.91
N VAL A 130 0.75 -2.64 7.62
CA VAL A 130 -0.24 -3.07 8.62
C VAL A 130 -0.15 -4.56 8.92
N LEU A 131 0.15 -5.39 7.91
CA LEU A 131 0.30 -6.84 8.10
C LEU A 131 1.48 -7.19 9.03
N SER A 132 2.56 -6.40 8.99
CA SER A 132 3.80 -6.71 9.69
C SER A 132 3.61 -6.89 11.20
N PRO A 133 4.14 -7.97 11.80
CA PRO A 133 4.08 -8.20 13.25
C PRO A 133 4.79 -7.11 14.06
N THR A 134 5.74 -6.37 13.47
CA THR A 134 6.47 -5.30 14.16
C THR A 134 5.79 -3.93 14.08
N SER A 135 4.72 -3.83 13.29
CA SER A 135 3.93 -2.61 13.15
C SER A 135 2.79 -2.60 14.17
N ASP A 136 2.63 -1.47 14.87
CA ASP A 136 1.54 -1.23 15.81
C ASP A 136 0.34 -0.60 15.08
N PRO A 137 -0.79 -1.32 14.91
CA PRO A 137 -1.98 -0.77 14.28
C PRO A 137 -2.55 0.44 15.03
N LEU A 138 -2.38 0.51 16.36
CA LEU A 138 -2.87 1.63 17.14
C LEU A 138 -2.09 2.92 16.88
N TYR A 139 -0.80 2.81 16.57
CA TYR A 139 0.01 3.94 16.12
C TYR A 139 -0.49 4.49 14.78
N LEU A 140 -0.85 3.61 13.84
CA LEU A 140 -1.29 3.97 12.48
C LEU A 140 -2.70 4.57 12.38
N ILE A 141 -3.44 4.63 13.49
CA ILE A 141 -4.77 5.25 13.56
C ILE A 141 -4.80 6.46 14.51
N GLN A 142 -3.67 6.80 15.14
CA GLN A 142 -3.56 8.02 15.94
C GLN A 142 -3.58 9.25 15.03
N PRO A 143 -4.22 10.37 15.43
CA PRO A 143 -4.39 11.54 14.57
C PRO A 143 -3.12 12.04 13.86
N ALA A 144 -1.96 12.02 14.53
CA ALA A 144 -0.71 12.51 13.96
C ALA A 144 -0.11 11.61 12.86
N HIS A 145 -0.49 10.32 12.82
CA HIS A 145 0.09 9.33 11.90
C HIS A 145 -1.00 8.50 11.21
N SER A 146 -2.25 8.99 11.24
CA SER A 146 -3.40 8.20 10.84
C SER A 146 -3.35 7.93 9.34
N ILE A 147 -3.36 6.65 8.99
CA ILE A 147 -3.49 6.23 7.60
C ILE A 147 -4.96 6.13 7.17
N LEU A 148 -5.93 6.35 8.08
CA LEU A 148 -7.35 6.22 7.76
C LEU A 148 -7.81 7.23 6.70
N PRO A 149 -7.63 8.56 6.84
CA PRO A 149 -8.06 9.51 5.80
C PRO A 149 -7.52 9.19 4.39
N PRO A 150 -6.21 8.94 4.18
CA PRO A 150 -5.68 8.65 2.84
C PRO A 150 -6.09 7.26 2.32
N VAL A 151 -6.45 6.31 3.18
CA VAL A 151 -7.02 5.00 2.75
C VAL A 151 -8.50 5.14 2.39
N LEU A 152 -9.27 5.96 3.12
CA LEU A 152 -10.70 6.14 2.91
C LEU A 152 -11.02 7.04 1.71
N LEU A 153 -10.25 8.11 1.50
CA LEU A 153 -10.48 9.07 0.41
C LEU A 153 -10.64 8.41 -0.98
N PRO A 154 -9.73 7.54 -1.45
CA PRO A 154 -9.89 6.85 -2.73
C PRO A 154 -11.07 5.85 -2.76
N LEU A 155 -11.61 5.45 -1.61
CA LEU A 155 -12.79 4.57 -1.52
C LEU A 155 -14.11 5.36 -1.56
N CYS A 156 -14.06 6.67 -1.30
CA CYS A 156 -15.23 7.55 -1.35
C CYS A 156 -15.47 8.09 -2.77
N SER A 157 -16.74 8.41 -3.06
CA SER A 157 -17.20 9.07 -4.28
C SER A 157 -17.81 10.44 -3.95
N ALA A 158 -17.86 11.36 -4.91
CA ALA A 158 -18.58 12.62 -4.77
C ALA A 158 -20.11 12.45 -4.67
N ASP A 159 -20.65 11.33 -5.14
CA ASP A 159 -22.06 10.99 -4.90
C ASP A 159 -22.25 10.49 -3.46
N GLN A 160 -22.49 11.44 -2.56
CA GLN A 160 -22.66 11.20 -1.12
C GLN A 160 -24.13 11.39 -0.67
N ALA A 161 -25.08 11.35 -1.60
CA ALA A 161 -26.49 11.62 -1.30
C ALA A 161 -27.13 10.56 -0.37
N ASN A 162 -26.57 9.35 -0.32
CA ASN A 162 -27.02 8.25 0.54
C ASN A 162 -26.39 8.28 1.95
N ILE A 163 -25.48 9.21 2.21
CA ILE A 163 -24.81 9.38 3.51
C ILE A 163 -25.61 10.40 4.33
N SER A 164 -26.02 10.02 5.54
CA SER A 164 -26.73 10.95 6.43
C SER A 164 -25.80 12.03 7.00
N GLU A 165 -26.35 13.12 7.53
CA GLU A 165 -25.55 14.18 8.16
C GLU A 165 -24.72 13.65 9.34
N GLU A 166 -25.30 12.78 10.17
CA GLU A 166 -24.60 12.13 11.29
C GLU A 166 -23.46 11.20 10.83
N GLU A 167 -23.64 10.51 9.70
CA GLU A 167 -22.59 9.67 9.10
C GLU A 167 -21.49 10.52 8.44
N MET A 168 -21.86 11.65 7.84
CA MET A 168 -20.92 12.59 7.24
C MET A 168 -19.99 13.17 8.30
N GLU A 169 -20.51 13.55 9.47
CA GLU A 169 -19.72 14.07 10.59
C GLU A 169 -18.71 13.05 11.14
N GLN A 170 -18.92 11.75 10.92
CA GLN A 170 -17.98 10.69 11.33
C GLN A 170 -16.81 10.53 10.36
N LEU A 171 -16.98 10.89 9.08
CA LEU A 171 -15.91 10.77 8.10
C LEU A 171 -14.79 11.78 8.41
N PRO A 172 -13.52 11.48 8.07
CA PRO A 172 -12.46 12.47 8.09
C PRO A 172 -12.81 13.67 7.23
N GLU A 173 -12.37 14.87 7.60
CA GLU A 173 -12.68 16.13 6.88
C GLU A 173 -12.36 16.02 5.39
N GLU A 174 -11.28 15.32 5.03
CA GLU A 174 -10.85 15.12 3.65
C GLU A 174 -11.82 14.25 2.83
N CYS A 175 -12.67 13.45 3.48
CA CYS A 175 -13.65 12.55 2.86
C CYS A 175 -15.07 13.15 2.82
N GLN A 176 -15.28 14.33 3.40
CA GLN A 176 -16.59 14.99 3.46
C GLN A 176 -16.79 15.93 2.29
N TYR A 177 -18.04 16.03 1.81
CA TYR A 177 -18.49 16.99 0.79
C TYR A 177 -17.53 17.08 -0.41
N LEU A 178 -17.20 15.92 -0.96
CA LEU A 178 -16.17 15.79 -1.97
C LEU A 178 -16.53 16.58 -3.24
N PRO A 179 -15.54 17.15 -3.93
CA PRO A 179 -15.80 17.94 -5.12
C PRO A 179 -16.29 17.04 -6.26
N PRO A 180 -17.12 17.54 -7.21
CA PRO A 180 -17.78 16.72 -8.24
C PRO A 180 -16.82 15.90 -9.13
N GLU A 181 -15.57 16.36 -9.28
CA GLU A 181 -14.51 15.67 -10.01
C GLU A 181 -13.93 14.47 -9.27
N HIS A 182 -14.10 14.37 -7.96
CA HIS A 182 -13.60 13.25 -7.17
C HIS A 182 -14.41 11.99 -7.46
N LYS A 183 -13.71 10.98 -7.95
CA LYS A 183 -14.28 9.67 -8.22
C LYS A 183 -13.62 8.65 -7.32
N GLN A 184 -14.41 7.67 -6.90
CA GLN A 184 -13.88 6.46 -6.29
C GLN A 184 -12.84 5.82 -7.20
N GLU A 185 -11.84 5.17 -6.61
CA GLU A 185 -10.84 4.38 -7.31
C GLU A 185 -11.51 3.33 -8.21
N GLN A 186 -11.03 3.25 -9.45
CA GLN A 186 -11.59 2.35 -10.47
C GLN A 186 -10.78 1.06 -10.62
N ASP A 187 -9.50 1.08 -10.23
CA ASP A 187 -8.68 -0.14 -10.20
C ASP A 187 -9.12 -1.06 -9.06
N VAL A 188 -9.79 -2.15 -9.44
CA VAL A 188 -10.33 -3.18 -8.54
C VAL A 188 -9.26 -3.74 -7.61
N LYS A 189 -8.01 -3.87 -8.08
CA LYS A 189 -6.90 -4.38 -7.27
C LYS A 189 -6.51 -3.37 -6.19
N VAL A 190 -6.48 -2.09 -6.53
CA VAL A 190 -6.19 -1.01 -5.56
C VAL A 190 -7.30 -0.94 -4.52
N VAL A 191 -8.58 -0.95 -4.94
CA VAL A 191 -9.72 -0.98 -4.01
C VAL A 191 -9.62 -2.18 -3.07
N GLY A 192 -9.40 -3.39 -3.60
CA GLY A 192 -9.27 -4.60 -2.79
C GLY A 192 -8.15 -4.52 -1.75
N LEU A 193 -6.98 -3.98 -2.13
CA LEU A 193 -5.85 -3.77 -1.21
C LEU A 193 -6.16 -2.76 -0.11
N LEU A 194 -6.86 -1.66 -0.43
CA LEU A 194 -7.22 -0.64 0.56
C LEU A 194 -8.28 -1.15 1.54
N VAL A 195 -9.26 -1.95 1.08
CA VAL A 195 -10.21 -2.61 1.97
C VAL A 195 -9.52 -3.70 2.81
N GLU A 196 -8.55 -4.43 2.25
CA GLU A 196 -7.71 -5.36 3.02
C GLU A 196 -6.89 -4.62 4.11
N VAL A 197 -6.36 -3.43 3.83
CA VAL A 197 -5.68 -2.58 4.84
C VAL A 197 -6.62 -2.28 6.01
N LEU A 198 -7.87 -1.89 5.74
CA LEU A 198 -8.88 -1.65 6.78
C LEU A 198 -9.17 -2.93 7.57
N TYR A 199 -9.32 -4.08 6.90
CA TYR A 199 -9.49 -5.36 7.58
C TYR A 199 -8.33 -5.67 8.53
N LEU A 200 -7.08 -5.49 8.06
CA LEU A 200 -5.89 -5.76 8.87
C LEU A 200 -5.80 -4.82 10.08
N LEU A 201 -6.17 -3.55 9.93
CA LEU A 201 -6.27 -2.60 11.06
C LEU A 201 -7.30 -3.07 12.08
N ALA A 202 -8.50 -3.49 11.64
CA ALA A 202 -9.56 -3.97 12.52
C ALA A 202 -9.19 -5.27 13.23
N ALA A 203 -8.55 -6.20 12.51
CA ALA A 203 -8.15 -7.50 13.01
C ALA A 203 -7.02 -7.41 14.04
N ARG A 204 -6.01 -6.58 13.77
CA ARG A 204 -4.81 -6.46 14.62
C ARG A 204 -4.94 -5.38 15.70
N GLY A 205 -5.72 -4.32 15.47
CA GLY A 205 -5.90 -3.22 16.41
C GLY A 205 -6.79 -3.55 17.62
N GLY A 206 -7.42 -4.72 17.63
CA GLY A 206 -8.29 -5.15 18.73
C GLY A 206 -9.49 -4.20 18.94
N GLY A 207 -10.08 -4.21 20.14
CA GLY A 207 -11.25 -3.37 20.44
C GLY A 207 -10.98 -1.87 20.28
N GLN A 208 -9.81 -1.40 20.71
CA GLN A 208 -9.43 0.02 20.58
C GLN A 208 -9.31 0.45 19.11
N GLY A 209 -8.68 -0.37 18.27
CA GLY A 209 -8.56 -0.08 16.84
C GLY A 209 -9.93 -0.05 16.15
N ARG A 210 -10.78 -1.04 16.43
CA ARG A 210 -12.14 -1.08 15.87
C ARG A 210 -13.01 0.08 16.34
N LYS A 211 -12.87 0.50 17.60
CA LYS A 211 -13.55 1.69 18.12
C LYS A 211 -13.14 2.94 17.33
N ALA A 212 -11.84 3.19 17.19
CA ALA A 212 -11.34 4.34 16.43
C ALA A 212 -11.78 4.30 14.95
N MET A 213 -11.78 3.12 14.33
CA MET A 213 -12.27 2.94 12.96
C MET A 213 -13.76 3.25 12.80
N ARG A 214 -14.61 2.84 13.77
CA ARG A 214 -16.03 3.21 13.77
C ARG A 214 -16.22 4.72 13.94
N GLU A 215 -15.44 5.34 14.82
CA GLU A 215 -15.47 6.78 15.06
C GLU A 215 -14.97 7.59 13.86
N SER A 216 -14.19 7.00 12.96
CA SER A 216 -13.68 7.62 11.72
C SER A 216 -14.50 7.26 10.47
N GLY A 217 -15.74 6.79 10.63
CA GLY A 217 -16.64 6.54 9.49
C GLY A 217 -16.23 5.39 8.57
N VAL A 218 -15.35 4.48 9.00
CA VAL A 218 -14.87 3.37 8.14
C VAL A 218 -16.03 2.49 7.65
N TYR A 219 -17.03 2.24 8.51
CA TYR A 219 -18.22 1.49 8.12
C TYR A 219 -18.97 2.14 6.95
N VAL A 220 -19.11 3.48 6.97
CA VAL A 220 -19.82 4.24 5.94
C VAL A 220 -19.11 4.05 4.60
N ALA A 221 -17.80 4.29 4.55
CA ALA A 221 -17.02 4.11 3.33
C ALA A 221 -17.07 2.68 2.78
N VAL A 222 -16.92 1.67 3.65
CA VAL A 222 -16.94 0.25 3.25
C VAL A 222 -18.32 -0.19 2.74
N ARG A 223 -19.41 0.34 3.32
CA ARG A 223 -20.77 0.09 2.84
C ARG A 223 -20.97 0.63 1.43
N GLU A 224 -20.58 1.88 1.16
CA GLU A 224 -20.71 2.47 -0.17
C GLU A 224 -19.86 1.72 -1.21
N VAL A 225 -18.64 1.30 -0.86
CA VAL A 225 -17.82 0.43 -1.72
C VAL A 225 -18.54 -0.89 -2.00
N HIS A 226 -19.11 -1.53 -0.99
CA HIS A 226 -19.83 -2.80 -1.17
C HIS A 226 -21.03 -2.66 -2.10
N LEU A 227 -21.80 -1.56 -1.98
CA LEU A 227 -22.95 -1.26 -2.85
C LEU A 227 -22.52 -0.99 -4.30
N GLU A 228 -21.50 -0.17 -4.52
CA GLU A 228 -20.93 0.11 -5.86
C GLU A 228 -20.44 -1.17 -6.54
N TYR A 229 -19.87 -2.09 -5.77
CA TYR A 229 -19.39 -3.37 -6.29
C TYR A 229 -20.46 -4.44 -6.39
N ALA A 230 -21.70 -4.23 -5.91
CA ALA A 230 -22.77 -5.23 -5.96
C ALA A 230 -23.23 -5.52 -7.39
N GLU A 231 -23.18 -4.53 -8.28
CA GLU A 231 -23.59 -4.65 -9.69
C GLU A 231 -22.44 -5.06 -10.62
N ARG A 232 -21.21 -5.19 -10.10
CA ARG A 232 -20.03 -5.57 -10.87
C ARG A 232 -19.83 -7.09 -10.87
N GLU A 233 -19.49 -7.63 -12.03
CA GLU A 233 -19.24 -9.06 -12.25
C GLU A 233 -17.74 -9.37 -12.30
N GLY A 234 -17.37 -10.61 -11.95
CA GLY A 234 -16.00 -11.13 -12.02
C GLY A 234 -15.30 -11.29 -10.67
N GLU A 235 -14.30 -12.17 -10.62
CA GLU A 235 -13.61 -12.58 -9.38
C GLU A 235 -13.00 -11.41 -8.59
N GLY A 236 -12.52 -10.37 -9.29
CA GLY A 236 -11.99 -9.17 -8.64
C GLY A 236 -13.05 -8.41 -7.85
N ALA A 237 -14.27 -8.27 -8.40
CA ALA A 237 -15.37 -7.59 -7.73
C ALA A 237 -15.89 -8.41 -6.55
N GLU A 238 -15.99 -9.73 -6.71
CA GLU A 238 -16.29 -10.66 -5.61
C GLU A 238 -15.26 -10.57 -4.48
N GLY A 239 -13.98 -10.49 -4.82
CA GLY A 239 -12.90 -10.31 -3.85
C GLY A 239 -13.04 -9.02 -3.03
N VAL A 240 -13.40 -7.90 -3.67
CA VAL A 240 -13.67 -6.63 -2.97
C VAL A 240 -14.86 -6.77 -2.01
N ARG A 241 -15.98 -7.32 -2.47
CA ARG A 241 -17.17 -7.53 -1.62
C ARG A 241 -16.84 -8.41 -0.40
N GLY A 242 -16.12 -9.51 -0.61
CA GLY A 242 -15.70 -10.40 0.47
C GLY A 242 -14.76 -9.73 1.48
N TRP A 243 -13.93 -8.76 1.06
CA TRP A 243 -13.18 -7.94 2.01
C TRP A 243 -14.06 -6.95 2.76
N CYS A 244 -15.01 -6.30 2.11
CA CYS A 244 -15.97 -5.40 2.74
C CYS A 244 -16.76 -6.12 3.85
N GLU A 245 -17.30 -7.31 3.56
CA GLU A 245 -18.03 -8.14 4.53
C GLU A 245 -17.17 -8.44 5.76
N LYS A 246 -15.92 -8.87 5.57
CA LYS A 246 -14.99 -9.15 6.68
C LYS A 246 -14.70 -7.91 7.54
N VAL A 247 -14.59 -6.73 6.93
CA VAL A 247 -14.41 -5.48 7.70
C VAL A 247 -15.65 -5.22 8.55
N VAL A 248 -16.84 -5.29 7.96
CA VAL A 248 -18.11 -5.08 8.66
C VAL A 248 -18.29 -6.07 9.82
N ASP A 249 -18.02 -7.36 9.58
CA ASP A 249 -18.11 -8.41 10.61
C ASP A 249 -17.23 -8.11 11.83
N LEU A 250 -15.99 -7.63 11.59
CA LEU A 250 -15.11 -7.26 12.68
C LEU A 250 -15.60 -6.00 13.41
N LEU A 251 -16.02 -4.97 12.67
CA LEU A 251 -16.48 -3.71 13.27
C LEU A 251 -17.77 -3.88 14.09
N MET A 252 -18.67 -4.76 13.66
CA MET A 252 -19.94 -5.06 14.34
C MET A 252 -19.82 -6.13 15.42
N GLY A 253 -18.76 -6.96 15.40
CA GLY A 253 -18.54 -8.03 16.36
C GLY A 253 -18.25 -7.54 17.79
N GLU A 254 -18.68 -8.31 18.77
CA GLU A 254 -18.46 -8.02 20.20
C GLU A 254 -16.97 -7.89 20.54
N GLU A 255 -16.65 -6.92 21.40
CA GLU A 255 -15.26 -6.55 21.74
C GLU A 255 -14.46 -7.62 22.52
N GLY A 256 -15.04 -8.80 22.77
CA GLY A 256 -14.41 -9.92 23.49
C GLY A 256 -14.07 -11.16 22.64
N GLY A 257 -14.41 -11.18 21.35
CA GLY A 257 -14.31 -12.39 20.51
C GLY A 257 -12.96 -12.64 19.82
N GLY A 258 -11.97 -11.77 20.06
CA GLY A 258 -10.61 -11.98 19.57
C GLY A 258 -10.00 -13.18 20.28
N LYS A 259 -10.29 -14.40 19.81
CA LYS A 259 -9.37 -15.51 19.98
C LYS A 259 -8.06 -15.01 19.38
N GLY A 260 -7.16 -14.59 20.26
CA GLY A 260 -5.80 -14.28 19.88
C GLY A 260 -5.30 -15.41 18.99
N VAL A 261 -4.57 -15.06 17.94
CA VAL A 261 -3.75 -16.03 17.22
C VAL A 261 -2.70 -16.52 18.23
N GLY A 262 -3.12 -17.49 19.04
CA GLY A 262 -2.41 -18.04 20.18
C GLY A 262 -2.13 -19.50 19.91
N GLN A 263 -0.94 -19.75 19.39
CA GLN A 263 0.00 -20.78 19.83
C GLN A 263 -0.62 -21.96 20.61
N GLY A 264 -0.63 -23.17 20.01
CA GLY A 264 -0.88 -24.40 20.76
C GLY A 264 -1.26 -25.64 19.94
N GLY A 265 -0.28 -26.27 19.30
CA GLY A 265 -0.41 -27.61 18.75
C GLY A 265 0.95 -28.22 18.41
N LYS A 266 1.65 -28.76 19.41
CA LYS A 266 2.86 -29.57 19.20
C LYS A 266 2.51 -30.80 18.38
N GLY A 267 3.09 -30.89 17.19
CA GLY A 267 3.29 -32.13 16.42
C GLY A 267 4.63 -32.00 15.72
N GLU A 268 5.60 -32.80 16.12
CA GLU A 268 6.90 -32.94 15.44
C GLU A 268 6.69 -33.46 14.01
N GLY A 269 7.39 -32.88 13.04
CA GLY A 269 7.42 -33.38 11.67
C GLY A 269 7.91 -32.35 10.65
N ASP A 270 9.23 -32.35 10.45
CA ASP A 270 10.02 -31.86 9.31
C ASP A 270 9.81 -30.45 8.70
N VAL A 271 10.98 -29.86 8.42
CA VAL A 271 11.23 -28.58 7.77
C VAL A 271 11.04 -28.72 6.27
N ASP A 272 10.19 -27.89 5.66
CA ASP A 272 10.50 -27.30 4.36
C ASP A 272 9.89 -25.90 4.25
N GLY A 273 10.75 -24.94 3.93
CA GLY A 273 10.46 -23.52 3.94
C GLY A 273 10.12 -23.00 2.55
N GLY A 274 9.00 -22.29 2.45
CA GLY A 274 8.84 -21.21 1.48
C GLY A 274 8.45 -21.62 0.07
N LYS A 275 7.15 -21.71 -0.20
CA LYS A 275 6.57 -21.37 -1.52
C LYS A 275 5.08 -21.10 -1.39
N VAL A 276 4.68 -19.83 -1.39
CA VAL A 276 3.34 -19.42 -1.84
C VAL A 276 3.54 -18.16 -2.68
N ILE A 277 3.92 -18.39 -3.94
CA ILE A 277 3.67 -17.45 -5.03
C ILE A 277 2.65 -18.19 -5.88
N GLY A 278 1.43 -17.67 -5.94
CA GLY A 278 0.43 -18.13 -6.90
C GLY A 278 0.95 -17.80 -8.30
N GLU A 279 1.30 -18.84 -9.04
CA GLU A 279 1.49 -18.77 -10.49
C GLU A 279 0.10 -18.54 -11.10
N LEU A 280 -0.03 -17.45 -11.86
CA LEU A 280 -1.11 -17.29 -12.82
C LEU A 280 -0.84 -18.32 -13.92
N GLU A 281 -1.75 -19.26 -14.12
CA GLU A 281 -1.67 -20.24 -15.20
C GLU A 281 -1.78 -19.50 -16.54
N GLU A 282 -0.75 -19.66 -17.38
CA GLU A 282 -0.79 -19.29 -18.79
C GLU A 282 -1.66 -20.33 -19.51
N GLU A 283 -2.75 -19.88 -20.16
CA GLU A 283 -3.55 -20.70 -21.07
C GLU A 283 -2.65 -21.12 -22.26
N ASN A 284 -2.35 -22.41 -22.36
CA ASN A 284 -1.77 -23.02 -23.55
C ASN A 284 -2.89 -23.25 -24.58
N ASP A 285 -2.98 -22.37 -25.57
CA ASP A 285 -3.65 -22.66 -26.83
C ASP A 285 -2.76 -23.61 -27.65
N GLU A 286 -2.95 -24.92 -27.48
CA GLU A 286 -2.53 -25.92 -28.46
C GLU A 286 -3.53 -25.92 -29.62
N ASP A 287 -3.17 -25.31 -30.76
CA ASP A 287 -3.56 -25.76 -32.11
C ASP A 287 -2.89 -24.87 -33.17
N ASP A 288 -1.65 -25.21 -33.55
CA ASP A 288 -1.09 -24.79 -34.84
C ASP A 288 -0.45 -26.01 -35.54
N GLU A 289 -1.27 -26.62 -36.38
CA GLU A 289 -0.92 -27.74 -37.27
C GLU A 289 0.08 -27.25 -38.33
N ILE A 290 1.37 -27.62 -38.17
CA ILE A 290 2.40 -27.33 -39.17
C ILE A 290 2.20 -28.24 -40.39
N VAL A 291 1.72 -27.67 -41.50
CA VAL A 291 1.69 -28.33 -42.81
C VAL A 291 3.07 -28.23 -43.48
N PRO A 292 3.73 -29.35 -43.85
CA PRO A 292 5.00 -29.29 -44.56
C PRO A 292 4.78 -28.93 -46.03
N ILE A 293 5.42 -27.85 -46.48
CA ILE A 293 5.50 -27.48 -47.89
C ILE A 293 6.65 -28.29 -48.52
N PHE A 294 6.33 -29.08 -49.55
CA PHE A 294 7.30 -29.64 -50.50
C PHE A 294 7.62 -28.63 -51.61
#